data_AF-A0A7S0XSG5-F1
#
_entry.id   AF-A0A7S0XSG5-F1
#
_cell.length_a   1.000
_cell.length_b   1.000
_cell.length_c   1.000
_cell.angle_alpha   90.00
_cell.angle_beta   90.00
_cell.angle_gamma   90.00
#
_symmetry.space_group_name_H-M   'P 1'
#
loop_
_entity.id
_entity.type
_entity.pdbx_description
1 polymer ?
#
loop_
_entity_poly.entity_id
_entity_poly.type
_entity_poly.pdbx_seq_one_letter_code
_entity_poly.pdbx_strand_id
1 'polypeptide(L)'
;RGWSMGIPGEPDMGVNEPTPDATVMDLLRLPCRVSALRINGLQRTKRALIEAELDKALKAGNHEELALELAVASARLMELDVFKVAEATVDAGSNPGEVIVDLQVEEKGAYSLNMG
;
A
#
# COMPACT_ATOMS: atom_id res chain seq x y z
N ARG A 1 16.91 63.06 -7.64
CA ARG A 1 18.05 62.82 -6.71
C ARG A 1 17.40 62.60 -5.35
N GLY A 2 17.02 61.39 -4.93
CA GLY A 2 17.74 60.13 -4.95
C GLY A 2 18.46 60.01 -3.61
N TRP A 3 17.94 59.16 -2.70
CA TRP A 3 18.61 58.22 -1.78
C TRP A 3 17.61 57.72 -0.73
N SER A 4 17.10 56.50 -0.95
CA SER A 4 16.52 55.67 0.10
C SER A 4 17.65 54.84 0.69
N MET A 5 17.96 55.04 1.98
CA MET A 5 18.96 54.26 2.72
C MET A 5 18.26 53.05 3.36
N GLY A 6 18.90 51.89 3.20
CA GLY A 6 18.30 50.57 3.42
C GLY A 6 18.06 50.18 4.86
N ILE A 7 17.07 49.32 5.04
CA ILE A 7 16.87 48.50 6.22
C ILE A 7 17.77 47.26 6.05
N PRO A 8 18.69 46.94 6.98
CA PRO A 8 19.49 45.72 6.89
C PRO A 8 18.59 44.50 7.08
N GLY A 9 18.74 43.54 6.17
CA GLY A 9 18.01 42.29 6.19
C GLY A 9 18.50 41.36 7.29
N GLU A 10 17.55 40.82 8.03
CA GLU A 10 17.68 39.57 8.78
C GLU A 10 16.45 38.72 8.42
N PRO A 11 16.58 37.72 7.54
CA PRO A 11 15.65 36.60 7.57
C PRO A 11 16.05 35.73 8.77
N ASP A 12 15.25 35.84 9.83
CA ASP A 12 15.20 34.93 10.97
C ASP A 12 15.11 33.48 10.44
N MET A 13 16.25 32.79 10.41
CA MET A 13 16.33 31.35 10.18
C MET A 13 15.86 30.65 11.47
N GLY A 14 14.54 30.60 11.65
CA GLY A 14 13.96 30.31 12.96
C GLY A 14 12.80 29.34 13.01
N VAL A 15 12.34 28.72 11.91
CA VAL A 15 11.44 27.55 11.99
C VAL A 15 11.61 26.69 10.73
N ASN A 16 12.26 25.52 10.83
CA ASN A 16 12.03 24.44 9.86
C ASN A 16 10.61 23.90 10.14
N GLU A 17 9.59 24.58 9.63
CA GLU A 17 8.31 23.92 9.37
C GLU A 17 8.59 22.81 8.36
N PRO A 18 8.19 21.54 8.61
CA PRO A 18 8.26 20.53 7.57
C PRO A 18 7.35 21.02 6.44
N THR A 19 7.94 21.39 5.31
CA THR A 19 7.19 21.80 4.11
C THR A 19 6.20 20.68 3.77
N PRO A 20 4.88 20.96 3.67
CA PRO A 20 3.87 19.97 3.29
C PRO A 20 3.92 19.60 1.78
N ASP A 21 5.08 19.76 1.15
CA ASP A 21 5.33 19.61 -0.29
C ASP A 21 5.96 18.26 -0.66
N ALA A 22 6.00 17.30 0.26
CA ALA A 22 6.03 15.90 -0.17
C ALA A 22 4.68 15.61 -0.81
N THR A 23 4.57 15.86 -2.11
CA THR A 23 3.38 15.53 -2.89
C THR A 23 3.12 14.03 -2.66
N VAL A 24 1.87 13.59 -2.58
CA VAL A 24 1.53 12.16 -2.38
C VAL A 24 2.28 11.26 -3.38
N MET A 25 2.54 11.79 -4.57
CA MET A 25 3.35 11.18 -5.64
C MET A 25 4.83 10.96 -5.28
N ASP A 26 5.42 11.80 -4.43
CA ASP A 26 6.81 11.66 -3.98
C ASP A 26 6.93 10.55 -2.92
N LEU A 27 5.92 10.43 -2.06
CA LEU A 27 5.83 9.32 -1.09
C LEU A 27 5.70 7.95 -1.79
N LEU A 28 5.04 7.90 -2.95
CA LEU A 28 4.91 6.67 -3.74
C LEU A 28 6.25 6.16 -4.32
N ARG A 29 7.22 7.06 -4.50
CA ARG A 29 8.54 6.75 -5.04
C ARG A 29 9.54 6.31 -3.97
N LEU A 30 9.19 6.48 -2.70
CA LEU A 30 10.03 6.04 -1.60
C LEU A 30 10.18 4.51 -1.65
N PRO A 31 11.40 4.00 -1.42
CA PRO A 31 11.62 2.56 -1.36
C PRO A 31 10.79 1.98 -0.22
N CYS A 32 10.06 0.91 -0.51
CA CYS A 32 9.32 0.16 0.48
C CYS A 32 9.76 -1.29 0.47
N ARG A 33 9.77 -1.91 1.64
CA ARG A 33 10.04 -3.34 1.78
C ARG A 33 8.89 -3.99 2.51
N VAL A 34 8.28 -5.00 1.89
CA VAL A 34 7.25 -5.78 2.57
C VAL A 34 7.92 -6.63 3.67
N SER A 35 7.60 -6.32 4.92
CA SER A 35 8.15 -6.97 6.12
C SER A 35 7.29 -8.17 6.54
N ALA A 36 5.98 -8.07 6.36
CA ALA A 36 5.04 -9.16 6.68
C ALA A 36 3.82 -9.18 5.75
N LEU A 37 3.29 -10.39 5.54
CA LEU A 37 2.01 -10.63 4.87
C LEU A 37 1.05 -11.31 5.85
N ARG A 38 -0.09 -10.66 6.09
CA ARG A 38 -1.20 -11.17 6.88
C ARG A 38 -2.35 -11.48 5.95
N ILE A 39 -2.89 -12.69 6.05
CA ILE A 39 -4.03 -13.10 5.24
C ILE A 39 -5.14 -13.52 6.20
N ASN A 40 -6.27 -12.81 6.12
CA ASN A 40 -7.42 -12.98 6.99
C ASN A 40 -8.62 -13.50 6.19
N GLY A 41 -9.44 -14.35 6.82
CA GLY A 41 -10.68 -14.88 6.23
C GLY A 41 -10.54 -16.08 5.28
N LEU A 42 -9.32 -16.61 5.12
CA LEU A 42 -9.08 -17.94 4.55
C LEU A 42 -9.75 -19.02 5.41
N GLN A 43 -10.50 -19.93 4.78
CA GLN A 43 -11.13 -21.07 5.48
C GLN A 43 -10.83 -22.40 4.78
N ARG A 44 -10.97 -22.46 3.46
CA ARG A 44 -10.85 -23.69 2.66
C ARG A 44 -9.71 -23.63 1.64
N THR A 45 -9.40 -22.44 1.15
CA THR A 45 -8.37 -22.21 0.13
C THR A 45 -6.99 -22.36 0.76
N LYS A 46 -6.01 -22.81 -0.02
CA LYS A 46 -4.64 -22.95 0.47
C LYS A 46 -3.97 -21.58 0.48
N ARG A 47 -3.36 -21.23 1.61
CA ARG A 47 -2.55 -20.01 1.77
C ARG A 47 -1.49 -19.86 0.67
N ALA A 48 -0.84 -20.96 0.30
CA ALA A 48 0.18 -20.99 -0.75
C ALA A 48 -0.31 -20.46 -2.12
N LEU A 49 -1.61 -20.57 -2.41
CA LEU A 49 -2.17 -20.04 -3.67
C LEU A 49 -2.19 -18.51 -3.62
N ILE A 50 -2.64 -17.94 -2.50
CA ILE A 50 -2.65 -16.49 -2.29
C ILE A 50 -1.22 -15.94 -2.27
N GLU A 51 -0.30 -16.63 -1.59
CA GLU A 51 1.11 -16.24 -1.55
C GLU A 51 1.77 -16.30 -2.94
N ALA A 52 1.39 -17.26 -3.78
CA ALA A 52 1.87 -17.32 -5.16
C ALA A 52 1.39 -16.13 -6.00
N GLU A 53 0.15 -15.67 -5.79
CA GLU A 53 -0.39 -14.51 -6.52
C GLU A 53 0.22 -13.19 -6.02
N LEU A 54 0.52 -13.11 -4.73
CA LEU A 54 1.14 -11.94 -4.09
C LEU A 54 2.68 -11.92 -4.22
N ASP A 55 3.32 -12.98 -4.71
CA ASP A 55 4.80 -13.09 -4.77
C ASP A 55 5.46 -11.88 -5.45
N LYS A 56 4.83 -11.33 -6.50
CA LYS A 56 5.34 -10.14 -7.17
C LYS A 56 5.19 -8.88 -6.33
N ALA A 57 4.04 -8.70 -5.67
CA ALA A 57 3.80 -7.60 -4.75
C ALA A 57 4.79 -7.63 -3.56
N LEU A 58 5.12 -8.82 -3.04
CA LEU A 58 6.09 -8.97 -1.95
C LEU A 58 7.53 -8.60 -2.36
N LYS A 59 7.84 -8.65 -3.66
CA LYS A 59 9.14 -8.28 -4.22
C LYS A 59 9.20 -6.83 -4.70
N ALA A 60 8.10 -6.08 -4.57
CA ALA A 60 8.04 -4.71 -5.03
C ALA A 60 9.06 -3.82 -4.30
N GLY A 61 9.75 -2.96 -5.06
CA GLY A 61 10.83 -2.12 -4.53
C GLY A 61 10.38 -0.78 -3.94
N ASN A 62 9.16 -0.35 -4.28
CA ASN A 62 8.62 0.98 -3.99
C ASN A 62 7.08 0.95 -3.93
N HIS A 63 6.49 1.95 -3.27
CA HIS A 63 5.08 1.94 -2.93
C HIS A 63 4.17 1.98 -4.18
N GLU A 64 4.60 2.65 -5.25
CA GLU A 64 3.91 2.67 -6.53
C GLU A 64 3.78 1.26 -7.13
N GLU A 65 4.91 0.54 -7.23
CA GLU A 65 4.95 -0.83 -7.75
C GLU A 65 4.16 -1.79 -6.87
N LEU A 66 4.28 -1.64 -5.54
CA LEU A 66 3.52 -2.43 -4.58
C LEU A 66 2.01 -2.25 -4.77
N ALA A 67 1.53 -1.01 -4.87
CA ALA A 67 0.11 -0.73 -5.05
C ALA A 67 -0.42 -1.30 -6.37
N LEU A 68 0.36 -1.19 -7.46
CA LEU A 68 -0.02 -1.72 -8.76
C LEU A 68 -0.07 -3.25 -8.75
N GLU A 69 0.96 -3.91 -8.22
CA GLU A 69 1.02 -5.37 -8.15
C GLU A 69 -0.06 -5.93 -7.18
N LEU A 70 -0.38 -5.24 -6.08
CA LEU A 70 -1.49 -5.62 -5.20
C LEU A 70 -2.86 -5.49 -5.88
N ALA A 71 -3.07 -4.44 -6.68
CA ALA A 71 -4.29 -4.27 -7.46
C ALA A 71 -4.44 -5.39 -8.50
N VAL A 72 -3.34 -5.77 -9.17
CA VAL A 72 -3.33 -6.90 -10.12
C VAL A 72 -3.58 -8.22 -9.40
N ALA A 73 -2.91 -8.48 -8.28
CA ALA A 73 -3.07 -9.71 -7.52
C ALA A 73 -4.50 -9.86 -6.97
N SER A 74 -5.08 -8.79 -6.42
CA SER A 74 -6.47 -8.79 -5.94
C SER A 74 -7.47 -9.03 -7.07
N ALA A 75 -7.28 -8.40 -8.23
CA ALA A 75 -8.10 -8.66 -9.42
C ALA A 75 -8.04 -10.15 -9.83
N ARG A 76 -6.84 -10.73 -9.88
CA ARG A 76 -6.67 -12.15 -10.23
C ARG A 76 -7.27 -13.10 -9.20
N LEU A 77 -7.16 -12.79 -7.91
CA LEU A 77 -7.84 -13.55 -6.87
C LEU A 77 -9.36 -13.52 -7.07
N MET A 78 -9.91 -12.37 -7.45
CA MET A 78 -11.34 -12.25 -7.78
C MET A 78 -11.71 -13.04 -9.04
N GLU A 79 -10.83 -13.10 -10.05
CA GLU A 79 -11.05 -13.90 -11.28
C GLU A 79 -11.13 -15.41 -11.04
N LEU A 80 -10.52 -15.93 -9.96
CA LEU A 80 -10.62 -17.34 -9.59
C LEU A 80 -12.04 -17.75 -9.18
N ASP A 81 -12.94 -16.79 -8.96
CA ASP A 81 -14.33 -16.98 -8.54
C ASP A 81 -14.49 -17.74 -7.20
N VAL A 82 -13.39 -17.96 -6.46
CA VAL A 82 -13.39 -18.61 -5.14
C VAL A 82 -13.74 -17.63 -4.04
N PHE A 83 -13.38 -16.35 -4.22
CA PHE A 83 -13.59 -15.31 -3.22
C PHE A 83 -14.78 -14.42 -3.60
N LYS A 84 -15.55 -14.00 -2.60
CA LYS A 84 -16.57 -12.93 -2.70
C LYS A 84 -15.93 -11.55 -2.57
N VAL A 85 -14.90 -11.46 -1.72
CA VAL A 85 -14.18 -10.24 -1.40
C VAL A 85 -12.70 -10.59 -1.35
N ALA A 86 -11.87 -9.75 -1.95
CA ALA A 86 -10.42 -9.76 -1.81
C ALA A 86 -9.95 -8.31 -1.75
N GLU A 87 -9.71 -7.82 -0.55
CA GLU A 87 -9.26 -6.46 -0.29
C GLU A 87 -7.84 -6.50 0.27
N ALA A 88 -6.94 -5.71 -0.32
CA ALA A 88 -5.57 -5.57 0.13
C ALA A 88 -5.38 -4.18 0.73
N THR A 89 -4.94 -4.12 1.97
CA THR A 89 -4.52 -2.90 2.65
C THR A 89 -3.02 -2.93 2.89
N VAL A 90 -2.42 -1.74 2.87
CA VAL A 90 -1.00 -1.56 3.15
C VAL A 90 -0.87 -0.70 4.39
N ASP A 91 -0.25 -1.27 5.41
CA ASP A 91 0.00 -0.61 6.69
C ASP A 91 1.49 -0.30 6.82
N ALA A 92 1.81 0.82 7.49
CA ALA A 92 3.18 1.13 7.84
C ALA A 92 3.71 0.11 8.86
N GLY A 93 4.89 -0.44 8.60
CA GLY A 93 5.57 -1.36 9.49
C GLY A 93 6.17 -0.65 10.71
N SER A 94 6.82 -1.45 11.57
CA SER A 94 7.50 -0.91 12.76
C SER A 94 8.76 -0.10 12.41
N ASN A 95 9.32 -0.28 11.21
CA ASN A 95 10.51 0.41 10.74
C ASN A 95 10.17 1.37 9.58
N PRO A 96 10.89 2.50 9.44
CA PRO A 96 10.70 3.41 8.31
C PRO A 96 11.04 2.72 6.99
N GLY A 97 10.09 2.74 6.05
CA GLY A 97 10.20 2.06 4.76
C GLY A 97 9.81 0.58 4.79
N GLU A 98 9.49 0.01 5.95
CA GLU A 98 8.83 -1.29 6.02
C GLU A 98 7.33 -1.12 5.92
N VAL A 99 6.70 -2.03 5.20
CA VAL A 99 5.24 -2.09 5.05
C VAL A 99 4.75 -3.49 5.37
N ILE A 100 3.53 -3.56 5.90
CA ILE A 100 2.83 -4.79 6.17
C ILE A 100 1.64 -4.83 5.21
N VAL A 101 1.51 -5.92 4.47
CA VAL A 101 0.36 -6.13 3.61
C VAL A 101 -0.64 -6.97 4.38
N ASP A 102 -1.85 -6.44 4.55
CA ASP A 102 -2.98 -7.14 5.13
C ASP A 102 -3.97 -7.46 4.00
N LEU A 103 -4.16 -8.74 3.72
CA LEU A 103 -5.12 -9.21 2.73
C LEU A 103 -6.34 -9.78 3.45
N GLN A 104 -7.47 -9.13 3.29
CA GLN A 104 -8.75 -9.61 3.77
C GLN A 104 -9.49 -10.29 2.62
N VAL A 105 -9.72 -11.60 2.76
CA VAL A 105 -10.49 -12.39 1.81
C VAL A 105 -11.75 -12.96 2.45
N GLU A 106 -12.82 -13.05 1.68
CA GLU A 106 -14.02 -13.80 2.06
C GLU A 106 -14.29 -14.87 1.01
N GLU A 107 -14.32 -16.14 1.40
CA GLU A 107 -14.57 -17.24 0.48
C GLU A 107 -16.06 -17.38 0.14
N LYS A 108 -16.36 -17.73 -1.11
CA LYS A 108 -17.70 -18.15 -1.50
C LYS A 108 -18.07 -19.42 -0.74
N GLY A 109 -19.17 -19.35 0.01
CA GLY A 109 -19.76 -20.52 0.66
C GLY A 109 -20.07 -21.62 -0.36
N ALA A 110 -20.09 -22.88 0.09
CA ALA A 110 -20.47 -24.00 -0.78
C ALA A 110 -21.84 -23.71 -1.42
N TYR A 111 -21.91 -23.86 -2.74
CA TYR A 111 -23.16 -23.76 -3.48
C TYR A 111 -24.20 -24.72 -2.87
N SER A 112 -25.21 -24.15 -2.20
CA SER A 112 -26.41 -24.87 -1.83
C SER A 112 -27.24 -25.07 -3.10
N LEU A 113 -27.17 -26.25 -3.71
CA LEU A 113 -28.09 -26.62 -4.78
C LEU A 113 -29.49 -26.76 -4.19
N ASN A 114 -30.33 -25.74 -4.37
CA ASN A 114 -31.76 -25.85 -4.11
C ASN A 114 -32.38 -26.56 -5.33
N MET A 115 -32.56 -27.88 -5.23
CA MET A 115 -33.45 -28.62 -6.14
C MET A 115 -34.88 -28.44 -5.62
N GLY A 116 -35.65 -27.58 -6.29
CA GLY A 116 -37.10 -27.46 -6.15
C GLY A 116 -37.81 -28.13 -7.32
#